data_AF-A0A430R127-F1
#
_entry.id   AF-A0A430R127-F1
#
_cell.length_a   1.000
_cell.length_b   1.000
_cell.length_c   1.000
_cell.angle_alpha   90.00
_cell.angle_beta   90.00
_cell.angle_gamma   90.00
#
_symmetry.space_group_name_H-M   'P 1'
#
loop_
_entity.id
_entity.type
_entity.pdbx_description
1 polymer ?
#
loop_
_entity_poly.entity_id
_entity_poly.type
_entity_poly.pdbx_seq_one_letter_code
_entity_poly.pdbx_strand_id
1 'polypeptide(L)'
;MLRLVRGDLRQAPVEALVNTVNTVWVSGKGVASGVRRAFHENYKAYVQAGQRGEVQIGRIFVHDRGVLARHRYILNCPTKKHGRYPSRMEYVEEGLKDLVRVSRELGIRSLALPPLGAGNGGLPWPEVRQRIQDALKPLE
;
A
#
# COMPACT_ATOMS: atom_id res chain seq x y z
N MET A 1 3.93 -17.30 -5.53
CA MET A 1 5.01 -17.48 -4.52
C MET A 1 5.17 -16.23 -3.66
N LEU A 2 4.74 -16.29 -2.41
CA LEU A 2 4.94 -15.28 -1.37
C LEU A 2 6.27 -15.49 -0.63
N ARG A 3 7.05 -14.42 -0.46
CA ARG A 3 8.33 -14.44 0.27
C ARG A 3 8.37 -13.38 1.35
N LEU A 4 8.83 -13.74 2.54
CA LEU A 4 9.16 -12.79 3.59
C LEU A 4 10.61 -12.37 3.47
N VAL A 5 10.85 -11.07 3.39
CA VAL A 5 12.18 -10.48 3.23
C VAL A 5 12.36 -9.34 4.21
N ARG A 6 13.62 -9.03 4.55
CA ARG A 6 13.99 -7.84 5.32
C ARG A 6 14.84 -6.94 4.43
N GLY A 7 14.57 -5.64 4.46
CA GLY A 7 15.28 -4.65 3.65
C GLY A 7 14.44 -3.40 3.39
N ASP A 8 14.92 -2.57 2.46
CA ASP A 8 14.20 -1.38 2.01
C ASP A 8 13.16 -1.76 0.94
N LEU A 9 11.88 -1.56 1.26
CA LEU A 9 10.75 -1.79 0.36
C LEU A 9 10.96 -1.13 -1.02
N ARG A 10 11.56 0.06 -1.05
CA ARG A 10 11.75 0.87 -2.28
C ARG A 10 12.82 0.31 -3.21
N GLN A 11 13.60 -0.68 -2.75
CA GLN A 11 14.62 -1.34 -3.55
C GLN A 11 14.17 -2.70 -4.06
N ALA A 12 12.95 -3.15 -3.75
CA ALA A 12 12.44 -4.44 -4.20
C ALA A 12 12.43 -4.51 -5.75
N PRO A 13 12.89 -5.61 -6.37
CA PRO A 13 12.86 -5.74 -7.83
C PRO A 13 11.46 -6.19 -8.31
N VAL A 14 10.47 -5.31 -8.21
CA VAL A 14 9.05 -5.60 -8.48
C VAL A 14 8.36 -4.49 -9.28
N GLU A 15 7.31 -4.85 -10.01
CA GLU A 15 6.52 -3.92 -10.83
C GLU A 15 5.72 -2.92 -9.98
N ALA A 16 5.21 -3.35 -8.82
CA ALA A 16 4.36 -2.52 -7.96
C ALA A 16 4.84 -2.44 -6.51
N LEU A 17 4.75 -1.25 -5.91
CA LEU A 17 5.02 -1.05 -4.48
C LEU A 17 3.74 -0.66 -3.75
N VAL A 18 3.45 -1.34 -2.64
CA VAL A 18 2.34 -0.96 -1.76
C VAL A 18 2.82 0.07 -0.73
N ASN A 19 2.17 1.22 -0.70
CA ASN A 19 2.41 2.28 0.27
C ASN A 19 1.28 2.34 1.29
N THR A 20 1.57 2.30 2.58
CA THR A 20 0.54 2.47 3.63
C THR A 20 0.25 3.95 3.84
N VAL A 21 -0.98 4.38 3.58
CA VAL A 21 -1.40 5.79 3.70
C VAL A 21 -2.55 5.97 4.69
N ASN A 22 -2.95 7.21 4.92
CA ASN A 22 -4.20 7.56 5.60
C ASN A 22 -5.19 8.22 4.63
N THR A 23 -6.40 8.56 5.07
CA THR A 23 -7.41 9.23 4.24
C THR A 23 -7.46 10.75 4.49
N VAL A 24 -6.44 11.30 5.16
CA VAL A 24 -6.26 12.75 5.35
C VAL A 24 -4.97 13.26 4.71
N TRP A 25 -4.41 12.49 3.76
CA TRP A 25 -3.41 12.97 2.79
C TRP A 25 -2.01 13.23 3.36
N VAL A 26 -1.77 12.92 4.64
CA VAL A 26 -0.52 13.29 5.33
C VAL A 26 0.47 12.13 5.33
N SER A 27 1.62 12.31 4.66
CA SER A 27 2.72 11.33 4.64
C SER A 27 3.94 11.85 5.39
N GLY A 28 3.87 11.83 6.73
CA GLY A 28 4.87 12.45 7.61
C GLY A 28 5.89 11.49 8.26
N LYS A 29 5.59 10.18 8.36
CA LYS A 29 6.45 9.21 9.07
C LYS A 29 6.41 7.81 8.47
N GLY A 30 7.38 6.97 8.85
CA GLY A 30 7.47 5.56 8.45
C GLY A 30 7.53 5.36 6.94
N VAL A 31 6.93 4.27 6.46
CA VAL A 31 6.90 3.89 5.04
C VAL A 31 6.36 5.02 4.16
N ALA A 32 5.26 5.68 4.56
CA ALA A 32 4.67 6.78 3.81
C ALA A 32 5.64 7.94 3.55
N SER A 33 6.45 8.31 4.55
CA SER A 33 7.48 9.35 4.40
C SER A 33 8.62 8.89 3.47
N GLY A 34 9.05 7.62 3.58
CA GLY A 34 10.04 7.03 2.69
C GLY A 34 9.60 7.00 1.23
N VAL A 35 8.34 6.60 0.97
CA VAL A 35 7.73 6.58 -0.36
C VAL A 35 7.53 8.00 -0.88
N ARG A 36 7.01 8.94 -0.08
CA ARG A 36 6.85 10.35 -0.49
C ARG A 36 8.17 10.97 -0.99
N ARG A 37 9.28 10.72 -0.28
CA ARG A 37 10.60 11.24 -0.69
C ARG A 37 11.09 10.62 -1.99
N ALA A 38 10.83 9.34 -2.21
CA ALA A 38 11.27 8.63 -3.41
C ALA A 38 10.36 8.85 -4.63
N PHE A 39 9.06 9.10 -4.41
CA PHE A 39 8.03 9.17 -5.44
C PHE A 39 7.16 10.43 -5.24
N HIS A 40 7.73 11.60 -5.55
CA HIS A 40 7.08 12.88 -5.29
C HIS A 40 5.77 13.07 -6.08
N GLU A 41 5.76 12.65 -7.35
CA GLU A 41 4.56 12.73 -8.21
C GLU A 41 3.41 11.84 -7.71
N ASN A 42 3.74 10.66 -7.16
CA ASN A 42 2.74 9.82 -6.47
C ASN A 42 2.10 10.59 -5.30
N TYR A 43 2.90 11.30 -4.50
CA TYR A 43 2.37 12.05 -3.37
C TYR A 43 1.45 13.19 -3.82
N LYS A 44 1.83 13.95 -4.86
CA LYS A 44 0.97 14.98 -5.45
C LYS A 44 -0.35 14.40 -5.93
N ALA A 45 -0.30 13.30 -6.69
CA ALA A 45 -1.50 12.63 -7.20
C ALA A 45 -2.40 12.11 -6.06
N TYR A 46 -1.80 11.53 -5.02
CA TYR A 46 -2.51 11.06 -3.83
C TYR A 46 -3.22 12.20 -3.07
N VAL A 47 -2.57 13.36 -2.91
CA VAL A 47 -3.20 14.53 -2.27
C VAL A 47 -4.37 15.05 -3.12
N GLN A 48 -4.20 15.16 -4.43
CA GLN A 48 -5.25 15.63 -5.34
C GLN A 48 -6.45 14.67 -5.39
N ALA A 49 -6.20 13.37 -5.51
CA ALA A 49 -7.24 12.34 -5.41
C ALA A 49 -7.99 12.46 -4.09
N GLY A 50 -7.28 12.84 -3.05
CA GLY A 50 -7.87 13.02 -1.77
C GLY A 50 -8.78 14.19 -1.56
N GLN A 51 -8.40 15.33 -2.12
CA GLN A 51 -9.26 16.51 -2.17
C GLN A 51 -10.58 16.21 -2.91
N ARG A 52 -10.57 15.23 -3.82
CA ARG A 52 -11.75 14.73 -4.53
C ARG A 52 -12.51 13.61 -3.80
N GLY A 53 -12.05 13.20 -2.60
CA GLY A 53 -12.69 12.15 -1.81
C GLY A 53 -12.44 10.73 -2.33
N GLU A 54 -11.46 10.52 -3.21
CA GLU A 54 -11.24 9.25 -3.92
C GLU A 54 -10.46 8.20 -3.12
N VAL A 55 -9.79 8.60 -2.03
CA VAL A 55 -9.03 7.66 -1.20
C VAL A 55 -9.73 7.41 0.12
N GLN A 56 -10.17 6.17 0.25
CA GLN A 56 -11.06 5.72 1.30
C GLN A 56 -10.54 4.37 1.81
N ILE A 57 -10.93 3.99 3.03
CA ILE A 57 -10.65 2.64 3.51
C ILE A 57 -11.26 1.63 2.51
N GLY A 58 -10.52 0.55 2.25
CA GLY A 58 -10.95 -0.47 1.30
C GLY A 58 -10.79 -0.11 -0.18
N ARG A 59 -10.20 1.05 -0.50
CA ARG A 59 -9.93 1.46 -1.88
C ARG A 59 -8.45 1.81 -2.08
N ILE A 60 -7.75 1.01 -2.86
CA ILE A 60 -6.38 1.27 -3.29
C ILE A 60 -6.39 2.45 -4.27
N PHE A 61 -5.63 3.48 -3.92
CA PHE A 61 -5.33 4.56 -4.86
C PHE A 61 -4.07 4.21 -5.67
N VAL A 62 -4.26 3.97 -6.96
CA VAL A 62 -3.21 3.62 -7.90
C VAL A 62 -2.59 4.87 -8.50
N HIS A 63 -1.27 4.93 -8.49
CA HIS A 63 -0.51 5.85 -9.32
C HIS A 63 0.35 5.07 -10.32
N ASP A 64 0.03 5.18 -11.61
CA ASP A 64 0.83 4.63 -12.72
C ASP A 64 1.93 5.65 -13.08
N ARG A 65 3.18 5.21 -13.00
CA ARG A 65 4.40 5.99 -13.28
C ARG A 65 4.87 5.84 -14.73
N GLY A 66 4.16 5.05 -15.53
CA GLY A 66 4.48 4.74 -16.91
C GLY A 66 5.27 3.45 -17.09
N VAL A 67 5.18 2.87 -18.30
CA VAL A 67 5.69 1.54 -18.64
C VAL A 67 7.21 1.39 -18.49
N LEU A 68 7.98 2.49 -18.58
CA LEU A 68 9.44 2.48 -18.45
C LEU A 68 9.92 2.62 -17.00
N ALA A 69 9.02 2.86 -16.04
CA ALA A 69 9.40 3.04 -14.65
C ALA A 69 9.72 1.69 -13.99
N ARG A 70 10.85 1.61 -13.26
CA ARG A 70 11.27 0.41 -12.49
C ARG A 70 10.15 -0.13 -11.58
N HIS A 71 9.44 0.77 -10.92
CA HIS A 71 8.18 0.48 -10.26
C HIS A 71 7.10 1.21 -11.03
N ARG A 72 6.41 0.51 -11.93
CA ARG A 72 5.33 1.08 -12.72
C ARG A 72 4.22 1.60 -11.81
N TYR A 73 3.85 0.83 -10.79
CA TYR A 73 2.71 1.17 -9.94
C TYR A 73 3.14 1.50 -8.50
N ILE A 74 2.57 2.57 -7.95
CA ILE A 74 2.52 2.79 -6.51
C ILE A 74 1.07 2.61 -6.05
N LEU A 75 0.84 1.61 -5.22
CA LEU A 75 -0.47 1.20 -4.72
C LEU A 75 -0.64 1.76 -3.31
N ASN A 76 -1.31 2.90 -3.19
CA ASN A 76 -1.51 3.57 -1.91
C ASN A 76 -2.69 2.92 -1.19
N CYS A 77 -2.38 2.08 -0.19
CA CYS A 77 -3.31 1.32 0.62
C CYS A 77 -3.68 2.09 1.90
N PRO A 78 -4.93 2.56 2.04
CA PRO A 78 -5.37 3.29 3.22
C PRO A 78 -5.52 2.33 4.41
N THR A 79 -4.57 2.39 5.34
CA THR A 79 -4.58 1.57 6.56
C THR A 79 -5.05 2.36 7.78
N LYS A 80 -5.38 3.65 7.62
CA LYS A 80 -5.83 4.55 8.67
C LYS A 80 -6.75 5.62 8.09
N LYS A 81 -7.69 6.11 8.91
CA LYS A 81 -8.45 7.33 8.56
C LYS A 81 -7.60 8.58 8.81
N HIS A 82 -7.09 8.74 10.03
CA HIS A 82 -6.16 9.82 10.39
C HIS A 82 -4.82 9.24 10.87
N GLY A 83 -3.70 9.89 10.55
CA GLY A 83 -2.36 9.42 10.94
C GLY A 83 -2.09 9.34 12.45
N ARG A 84 -2.91 10.04 13.25
CA ARG A 84 -2.84 10.10 14.73
C ARG A 84 -3.45 8.90 15.42
N TYR A 85 -4.38 8.22 14.76
CA TYR A 85 -5.10 7.08 15.32
C TYR A 85 -4.43 5.76 14.93
N PRO A 86 -4.64 4.68 15.70
CA PRO A 86 -4.18 3.34 15.34
C PRO A 86 -4.82 2.87 14.02
N SER A 87 -4.25 1.81 13.44
CA SER A 87 -4.90 1.08 12.36
C SER A 87 -5.96 0.14 12.94
N ARG A 88 -6.75 -0.49 12.07
CA ARG A 88 -7.73 -1.52 12.43
C ARG A 88 -7.56 -2.69 11.49
N MET A 89 -7.76 -3.92 11.98
CA MET A 89 -7.64 -5.11 11.15
C MET A 89 -8.60 -5.07 9.96
N GLU A 90 -9.84 -4.59 10.18
CA GLU A 90 -10.85 -4.34 9.14
C GLU A 90 -10.30 -3.52 7.97
N TYR A 91 -9.51 -2.47 8.25
CA TYR A 91 -8.95 -1.61 7.21
C TYR A 91 -7.92 -2.35 6.35
N VAL A 92 -7.14 -3.25 6.98
CA VAL A 92 -6.18 -4.10 6.28
C VAL A 92 -6.89 -5.14 5.45
N GLU A 93 -7.92 -5.78 5.99
CA GLU A 93 -8.71 -6.79 5.27
C GLU A 93 -9.41 -6.22 4.03
N GLU A 94 -10.08 -5.06 4.17
CA GLU A 94 -10.71 -4.38 3.04
C GLU A 94 -9.67 -3.92 2.01
N GLY A 95 -8.55 -3.35 2.46
CA GLY A 95 -7.46 -2.95 1.58
C GLY A 95 -6.82 -4.11 0.83
N LEU A 96 -6.69 -5.29 1.45
CA LEU A 96 -6.17 -6.50 0.82
C LEU A 96 -7.12 -7.05 -0.25
N LYS A 97 -8.43 -7.04 0.00
CA LYS A 97 -9.44 -7.43 -1.01
C LYS A 97 -9.30 -6.57 -2.26
N ASP A 98 -9.20 -5.26 -2.09
CA ASP A 98 -9.07 -4.32 -3.20
C ASP A 98 -7.70 -4.40 -3.88
N LEU A 99 -6.63 -4.66 -3.11
CA LEU A 99 -5.29 -4.92 -3.65
C LEU A 99 -5.29 -6.11 -4.61
N VAL A 100 -5.98 -7.21 -4.27
CA VAL A 100 -6.10 -8.38 -5.15
C VAL A 100 -6.85 -8.03 -6.43
N ARG A 101 -7.97 -7.30 -6.31
CA ARG A 101 -8.76 -6.84 -7.45
C ARG A 101 -7.90 -5.99 -8.41
N VAL A 102 -7.28 -4.93 -7.88
CA VAL A 102 -6.42 -4.02 -8.65
C VAL A 102 -5.24 -4.75 -9.29
N SER A 103 -4.62 -5.68 -8.56
CA SER A 103 -3.48 -6.44 -9.09
C SER A 103 -3.87 -7.28 -10.31
N ARG A 104 -5.07 -7.88 -10.30
CA ARG A 104 -5.60 -8.63 -11.44
C ARG A 104 -5.95 -7.73 -12.62
N GLU A 105 -6.68 -6.64 -12.36
CA GLU A 105 -7.11 -5.69 -13.39
C GLU A 105 -5.93 -5.07 -14.15
N LEU A 106 -4.85 -4.76 -13.44
CA LEU A 106 -3.66 -4.16 -14.02
C LEU A 106 -2.64 -5.20 -14.52
N GLY A 107 -2.92 -6.50 -14.34
CA GLY A 107 -2.00 -7.57 -14.72
C GLY A 107 -0.64 -7.51 -14.01
N ILE A 108 -0.61 -7.08 -12.75
CA ILE A 108 0.63 -6.93 -11.96
C ILE A 108 1.22 -8.31 -11.69
N ARG A 109 2.45 -8.55 -12.15
CA ARG A 109 3.14 -9.84 -12.02
C ARG A 109 4.02 -9.94 -10.77
N SER A 110 4.40 -8.80 -10.20
CA SER A 110 5.19 -8.75 -8.98
C SER A 110 4.90 -7.49 -8.17
N LEU A 111 4.73 -7.65 -6.86
CA LEU A 111 4.54 -6.54 -5.94
C LEU A 111 5.30 -6.78 -4.63
N ALA A 112 5.61 -5.69 -3.93
CA ALA A 112 6.15 -5.72 -2.58
C ALA A 112 5.29 -4.85 -1.65
N LEU A 113 5.07 -5.32 -0.43
CA LEU A 113 4.28 -4.61 0.58
C LEU A 113 4.99 -4.60 1.94
N PRO A 114 4.80 -3.54 2.75
CA PRO A 114 5.27 -3.49 4.13
C PRO A 114 4.31 -4.24 5.08
N PRO A 115 4.66 -4.40 6.37
CA PRO A 115 3.74 -4.87 7.40
C PRO A 115 2.54 -3.91 7.59
N LEU A 116 1.44 -4.18 6.87
CA LEU A 116 0.27 -3.29 6.77
C LEU A 116 -0.32 -2.98 8.15
N GLY A 117 -0.24 -1.72 8.59
CA GLY A 117 -0.76 -1.30 9.89
C GLY A 117 -0.02 -1.84 11.13
N ALA A 118 0.93 -2.76 10.99
CA ALA A 118 1.63 -3.39 12.12
C ALA A 118 2.72 -2.52 12.77
N GLY A 119 3.24 -1.53 12.04
CA GLY A 119 4.19 -0.55 12.59
C GLY A 119 3.48 0.59 13.34
N ASN A 120 3.45 1.77 12.73
CA ASN A 120 2.78 2.96 13.28
C ASN A 120 1.29 2.76 13.61
N GLY A 121 0.64 1.72 13.08
CA GLY A 121 -0.75 1.40 13.34
C GLY A 121 -0.99 0.48 14.53
N GLY A 122 0.05 -0.16 15.06
CA GLY A 122 -0.02 -0.99 16.27
C GLY A 122 -0.70 -2.35 16.11
N LEU A 123 -0.98 -2.80 14.88
CA LEU A 123 -1.58 -4.13 14.68
C LEU A 123 -0.57 -5.26 14.97
N PRO A 124 -1.02 -6.39 15.53
CA PRO A 124 -0.15 -7.54 15.73
C PRO A 124 0.31 -8.13 14.40
N TRP A 125 1.63 -8.17 14.19
CA TRP A 125 2.21 -8.67 12.94
C TRP A 125 1.78 -10.11 12.58
N PRO A 126 1.70 -11.09 13.51
CA PRO A 126 1.27 -12.44 13.17
C PRO A 126 -0.11 -12.49 12.51
N GLU A 127 -1.07 -11.70 13.00
CA GLU A 127 -2.42 -11.65 12.43
C GLU A 127 -2.45 -10.92 11.08
N VAL A 128 -1.76 -9.78 10.97
CA VAL A 128 -1.63 -9.05 9.69
C VAL A 128 -1.00 -9.93 8.62
N ARG A 129 0.07 -10.65 8.99
CA ARG A 129 0.77 -11.59 8.11
C ARG A 129 -0.18 -12.68 7.63
N GLN A 130 -0.96 -13.28 8.53
CA GLN A 130 -1.92 -14.32 8.17
C GLN A 130 -2.91 -13.80 7.12
N ARG A 131 -3.47 -12.59 7.33
CA ARG A 131 -4.42 -12.00 6.35
C ARG A 131 -3.78 -11.69 5.01
N ILE A 132 -2.52 -11.24 4.99
CA ILE A 132 -1.76 -11.05 3.74
C ILE A 132 -1.62 -12.38 3.01
N GLN A 133 -1.23 -13.46 3.71
CA GLN A 133 -1.04 -14.77 3.10
C GLN A 133 -2.36 -15.31 2.51
N ASP A 134 -3.44 -15.22 3.27
CA ASP A 134 -4.76 -15.69 2.82
C ASP A 134 -5.27 -14.90 1.61
N ALA A 135 -5.14 -13.56 1.64
CA ALA A 135 -5.61 -12.71 0.57
C ALA A 135 -4.81 -12.85 -0.72
N LEU A 136 -3.48 -13.02 -0.64
CA LEU A 136 -2.62 -13.07 -1.82
C LEU A 136 -2.43 -14.48 -2.40
N LYS A 137 -2.83 -15.53 -1.68
CA LYS A 137 -2.79 -16.93 -2.17
C LYS A 137 -3.43 -17.11 -3.56
N PRO A 138 -4.57 -16.49 -3.90
CA PRO A 138 -5.19 -16.60 -5.23
C PRO A 138 -4.46 -15.86 -6.37
N LEU A 139 -3.34 -15.19 -6.08
CA LEU A 139 -2.46 -14.54 -7.07
C LEU A 139 -1.17 -15.35 -7.31
N GLU A 140 -1.01 -16.49 -6.62
CA GLU A 140 0.14 -17.38 -6.82
C GLU A 140 0.04 -18.24 -8.07
#